data_AF-A0A3B8UH24-F1
#
_entry.id   AF-A0A3B8UH24-F1
#
_cell.length_a   1.000
_cell.length_b   1.000
_cell.length_c   1.000
_cell.angle_alpha   90.00
_cell.angle_beta   90.00
_cell.angle_gamma   90.00
#
_symmetry.space_group_name_H-M   'P 1'
#
loop_
_entity.id
_entity.type
_entity.pdbx_description
1 polymer ?
#
loop_
_entity_poly.entity_id
_entity_poly.type
_entity_poly.pdbx_seq_one_letter_code
_entity_poly.pdbx_strand_id
1 'polypeptide(L)'
;MEFFFKGVTTAYILECVRYWVKEYHIDGVHIYCDEVSLNALANDAQLADTKIMTIYWNKNKGVYRHMASYNNDVQNIIRRYLKGDEDMLKAFADMQLNNPDNAAIINYVTTNNGFTLYDLVCYDRKHNEANGENNRDGENFNYSWNCGEEGTTRKQRVRQLRIRQMKNALAMILLAQGTPLILAGDEFTNSQQGNNNPYCIDNEISWVNWKNNNDSTEILNWTKQLISIRKKYGILHSRYRLTQSDSLSSGYPDVSFHGLNAWYADMYNYCRQIGIMYSDTYSDKESRKLIYVAYNMHWENYALALPKVEGKNGFEVVLKSCDKKENIYIDGEKRKVVMPPRSMAVLIGEYPERKTTMDVKKKASKNKK
;
A
#
# COMPACT_ATOMS: atom_id res chain seq x y z
N MET A 1 -18.73 7.72 7.62
CA MET A 1 -19.52 7.26 8.78
C MET A 1 -19.60 5.74 8.75
N GLU A 2 -19.55 5.07 9.91
CA GLU A 2 -19.61 3.61 10.00
C GLU A 2 -20.97 3.16 10.54
N PHE A 3 -21.56 2.14 9.91
CA PHE A 3 -22.85 1.55 10.30
C PHE A 3 -22.72 0.05 10.47
N PHE A 4 -23.27 -0.47 11.57
CA PHE A 4 -23.34 -1.90 11.84
C PHE A 4 -24.80 -2.33 12.01
N PHE A 5 -25.35 -3.02 11.01
CA PHE A 5 -26.72 -3.52 11.02
C PHE A 5 -26.74 -5.05 11.11
N LYS A 6 -27.36 -5.58 12.16
CA LYS A 6 -27.58 -7.01 12.36
C LYS A 6 -29.04 -7.26 12.73
N GLY A 7 -29.74 -8.06 11.92
CA GLY A 7 -31.16 -8.35 12.14
C GLY A 7 -32.10 -7.16 11.87
N VAL A 8 -31.71 -6.26 10.98
CA VAL A 8 -32.44 -5.03 10.64
C VAL A 8 -33.03 -5.17 9.24
N THR A 9 -34.22 -4.60 8.99
CA THR A 9 -34.87 -4.69 7.68
C THR A 9 -34.16 -3.83 6.63
N THR A 10 -34.12 -4.30 5.39
CA THR A 10 -33.51 -3.57 4.27
C THR A 10 -34.12 -2.19 4.06
N ALA A 11 -35.45 -2.04 4.23
CA ALA A 11 -36.14 -0.77 4.08
C ALA A 11 -35.62 0.30 5.08
N TYR A 12 -35.44 -0.09 6.35
CA TYR A 12 -34.92 0.81 7.37
C TYR A 12 -33.46 1.17 7.13
N ILE A 13 -32.64 0.22 6.68
CA ILE A 13 -31.23 0.47 6.31
C ILE A 13 -31.16 1.52 5.20
N LEU A 14 -31.97 1.38 4.14
CA LEU A 14 -32.01 2.35 3.04
C LEU A 14 -32.46 3.74 3.52
N GLU A 15 -33.50 3.81 4.34
CA GLU A 15 -34.00 5.06 4.90
C GLU A 15 -32.91 5.76 5.72
N CYS A 16 -32.23 5.02 6.60
CA CYS A 16 -31.13 5.53 7.40
C CYS A 16 -30.00 6.11 6.53
N VAL A 17 -29.49 5.34 5.56
CA VAL A 17 -28.39 5.80 4.70
C VAL A 17 -28.81 7.01 3.87
N ARG A 18 -30.01 7.00 3.27
CA ARG A 18 -30.55 8.14 2.52
C ARG A 18 -30.70 9.39 3.38
N TYR A 19 -31.20 9.24 4.61
CA TYR A 19 -31.36 10.35 5.54
C TYR A 19 -30.02 11.02 5.86
N TRP A 20 -29.00 10.24 6.20
CA TRP A 20 -27.66 10.78 6.44
C TRP A 20 -27.05 11.45 5.22
N VAL A 21 -27.21 10.87 4.03
CA VAL A 21 -26.72 11.47 2.77
C VAL A 21 -27.44 12.78 2.45
N LYS A 22 -28.76 12.84 2.62
CA LYS A 22 -29.56 14.02 2.24
C LYS A 22 -29.51 15.15 3.24
N GLU A 23 -29.68 14.84 4.52
CA GLU A 23 -29.84 15.86 5.56
C GLU A 23 -28.49 16.32 6.12
N TYR A 24 -27.50 15.41 6.19
CA TYR A 24 -26.17 15.70 6.72
C TYR A 24 -25.11 15.79 5.63
N HIS A 25 -25.48 15.62 4.36
CA HIS A 25 -24.61 15.79 3.21
C HIS A 25 -23.31 14.95 3.27
N ILE A 26 -23.38 13.71 3.79
CA ILE A 26 -22.23 12.82 3.80
C ILE A 26 -21.92 12.27 2.40
N ASP A 27 -20.63 12.12 2.06
CA ASP A 27 -20.18 11.61 0.75
C ASP A 27 -20.10 10.07 0.66
N GLY A 28 -20.28 9.39 1.79
CA GLY A 28 -20.13 7.94 1.84
C GLY A 28 -20.23 7.31 3.23
N VAL A 29 -20.44 5.99 3.21
CA VAL A 29 -20.65 5.15 4.38
C VAL A 29 -19.76 3.91 4.33
N HIS A 30 -19.26 3.49 5.49
CA HIS A 30 -18.73 2.14 5.71
C HIS A 30 -19.83 1.33 6.39
N ILE A 31 -20.30 0.26 5.78
CA ILE A 31 -21.51 -0.44 6.22
C ILE A 31 -21.29 -1.95 6.30
N TYR A 32 -21.71 -2.49 7.44
CA TYR A 32 -21.91 -3.91 7.66
C TYR A 32 -23.41 -4.21 7.68
N CYS A 33 -23.89 -5.02 6.73
CA CYS A 33 -25.25 -5.55 6.70
C CYS A 33 -25.27 -6.85 5.87
N ASP A 34 -26.43 -7.50 5.78
CA ASP A 34 -26.60 -8.71 4.98
C ASP A 34 -26.48 -8.43 3.47
N GLU A 35 -26.22 -9.49 2.70
CA GLU A 35 -25.99 -9.37 1.25
C GLU A 35 -27.21 -8.82 0.50
N VAL A 36 -28.45 -9.10 0.95
CA VAL A 36 -29.66 -8.59 0.30
C VAL A 36 -29.73 -7.08 0.45
N SER A 37 -29.47 -6.58 1.65
CA SER A 37 -29.42 -5.16 1.96
C SER A 37 -28.27 -4.44 1.23
N LEU A 38 -27.09 -5.04 1.13
CA LEU A 38 -25.99 -4.48 0.33
C LEU A 38 -26.36 -4.35 -1.15
N ASN A 39 -27.06 -5.34 -1.74
CA ASN A 39 -27.52 -5.22 -3.13
C ASN A 39 -28.56 -4.11 -3.29
N ALA A 40 -29.46 -3.95 -2.33
CA ALA A 40 -30.46 -2.90 -2.38
C ALA A 40 -29.81 -1.51 -2.35
N LEU A 41 -28.81 -1.32 -1.49
CA LEU A 41 -28.01 -0.10 -1.40
C LEU A 41 -27.29 0.21 -2.72
N ALA A 42 -26.65 -0.81 -3.33
CA ALA A 42 -25.90 -0.64 -4.58
C ALA A 42 -26.78 -0.30 -5.80
N ASN A 43 -28.07 -0.66 -5.76
CA ASN A 43 -29.02 -0.39 -6.84
C ASN A 43 -29.94 0.81 -6.54
N ASP A 44 -29.72 1.51 -5.43
CA ASP A 44 -30.54 2.64 -5.03
C ASP A 44 -30.21 3.89 -5.86
N ALA A 45 -31.20 4.42 -6.59
CA ALA A 45 -31.03 5.60 -7.42
C ALA A 45 -30.63 6.87 -6.64
N GLN A 46 -31.02 6.99 -5.37
CA GLN A 46 -30.68 8.14 -4.53
C GLN A 46 -29.27 8.04 -3.95
N LEU A 47 -28.65 6.86 -4.00
CA LEU A 47 -27.31 6.59 -3.48
C LEU A 47 -26.29 6.34 -4.60
N ALA A 48 -26.66 6.52 -5.87
CA ALA A 48 -25.82 6.20 -7.02
C ALA A 48 -24.44 6.88 -7.02
N ASP A 49 -24.36 8.08 -6.42
CA ASP A 49 -23.13 8.87 -6.28
C ASP A 49 -22.50 8.78 -4.87
N THR A 50 -23.11 8.02 -3.95
CA THR A 50 -22.63 7.85 -2.57
C THR A 50 -21.61 6.71 -2.50
N LYS A 51 -20.44 6.95 -1.91
CA LYS A 51 -19.43 5.89 -1.73
C LYS A 51 -19.89 4.91 -0.66
N ILE A 52 -20.05 3.64 -1.02
CA ILE A 52 -20.48 2.59 -0.10
C ILE A 52 -19.32 1.60 0.05
N MET A 53 -18.70 1.64 1.22
CA MET A 53 -17.62 0.75 1.61
C MET A 53 -18.20 -0.39 2.46
N THR A 54 -17.68 -1.61 2.29
CA THR A 54 -18.08 -2.76 3.10
C THR A 54 -16.94 -3.76 3.25
N ILE A 55 -17.01 -4.65 4.24
CA ILE A 55 -16.01 -5.70 4.45
C ILE A 55 -16.03 -6.79 3.36
N TYR A 56 -17.14 -6.92 2.63
CA TYR A 56 -17.27 -7.88 1.54
C TYR A 56 -18.31 -7.43 0.53
N TRP A 57 -17.90 -7.27 -0.73
CA TRP A 57 -18.82 -7.05 -1.85
C TRP A 57 -18.71 -8.21 -2.84
N ASN A 58 -19.85 -8.79 -3.20
CA ASN A 58 -19.89 -9.85 -4.20
C ASN A 58 -19.63 -9.26 -5.60
N LYS A 59 -18.42 -9.50 -6.09
CA LYS A 59 -17.91 -9.00 -7.38
C LYS A 59 -18.67 -9.57 -8.60
N ASN A 60 -19.43 -10.65 -8.46
CA ASN A 60 -20.07 -11.32 -9.59
C ASN A 60 -21.40 -10.67 -10.03
N LYS A 61 -21.83 -9.57 -9.40
CA LYS A 61 -23.19 -9.01 -9.59
C LYS A 61 -23.30 -7.81 -10.54
N GLY A 62 -22.21 -7.39 -11.17
CA GLY A 62 -22.18 -6.25 -12.09
C GLY A 62 -21.17 -5.19 -11.70
N VAL A 63 -21.15 -4.07 -12.42
CA VAL A 63 -20.20 -2.96 -12.23
C VAL A 63 -20.86 -1.87 -11.39
N TYR A 64 -20.43 -1.74 -10.14
CA TYR A 64 -20.91 -0.74 -9.18
C TYR A 64 -19.75 0.13 -8.73
N ARG A 65 -19.49 1.21 -9.47
CA ARG A 65 -18.31 2.08 -9.27
C ARG A 65 -18.30 2.82 -7.94
N HIS A 66 -19.44 2.98 -7.29
CA HIS A 66 -19.55 3.61 -5.97
C HIS A 66 -19.38 2.60 -4.82
N MET A 67 -19.32 1.29 -5.11
CA MET A 67 -19.06 0.24 -4.13
C MET A 67 -17.55 0.02 -3.94
N ALA A 68 -17.14 -0.22 -2.70
CA ALA A 68 -15.75 -0.51 -2.35
C ALA A 68 -15.67 -1.64 -1.30
N SER A 69 -14.71 -2.57 -1.47
CA SER A 69 -14.46 -3.64 -0.50
C SER A 69 -13.19 -3.40 0.30
N TYR A 70 -13.29 -3.48 1.62
CA TYR A 70 -12.14 -3.59 2.51
C TYR A 70 -11.44 -4.93 2.26
N ASN A 71 -10.12 -4.89 2.13
CA ASN A 71 -9.32 -6.03 1.73
C ASN A 71 -8.52 -6.60 2.92
N ASN A 72 -9.19 -7.43 3.71
CA ASN A 72 -8.59 -8.08 4.88
C ASN A 72 -7.42 -9.01 4.50
N ASP A 73 -7.45 -9.59 3.30
CA ASP A 73 -6.35 -10.43 2.82
C ASP A 73 -5.08 -9.61 2.62
N VAL A 74 -5.19 -8.41 2.05
CA VAL A 74 -4.03 -7.49 1.88
C VAL A 74 -3.44 -7.07 3.22
N GLN A 75 -4.27 -6.85 4.24
CA GLN A 75 -3.79 -6.59 5.60
C GLN A 75 -2.84 -7.72 6.06
N ASN A 76 -3.29 -8.97 5.95
CA ASN A 76 -2.50 -10.12 6.37
C ASN A 76 -1.27 -10.34 5.49
N ILE A 77 -1.39 -10.19 4.17
CA ILE A 77 -0.28 -10.29 3.22
C ILE A 77 0.82 -9.29 3.56
N ILE A 78 0.48 -8.02 3.76
CA ILE A 78 1.46 -6.97 4.06
C ILE A 78 2.13 -7.23 5.41
N ARG A 79 1.35 -7.54 6.46
CA ARG A 79 1.90 -7.79 7.81
C ARG A 79 2.88 -8.97 7.80
N ARG A 80 2.50 -10.07 7.17
CA ARG A 80 3.33 -11.29 7.07
C ARG A 80 4.56 -11.06 6.19
N TYR A 81 4.43 -10.37 5.05
CA TYR A 81 5.56 -10.03 4.20
C TYR A 81 6.55 -9.08 4.89
N LEU A 82 6.03 -8.07 5.60
CA LEU A 82 6.82 -7.13 6.39
C LEU A 82 7.62 -7.84 7.49
N LYS A 83 6.97 -8.76 8.22
CA LYS A 83 7.60 -9.63 9.23
C LYS A 83 8.65 -10.56 8.61
N GLY A 84 8.46 -10.94 7.34
CA GLY A 84 9.35 -11.85 6.61
C GLY A 84 8.94 -13.31 6.78
N ASP A 85 7.64 -13.57 6.87
CA ASP A 85 7.09 -14.92 6.76
C ASP A 85 7.39 -15.50 5.37
N GLU A 86 7.50 -16.83 5.31
CA GLU A 86 7.67 -17.55 4.05
C GLU A 86 6.40 -17.48 3.18
N ASP A 87 6.59 -17.67 1.88
CA ASP A 87 5.54 -17.81 0.86
C ASP A 87 4.65 -16.57 0.65
N MET A 88 5.10 -15.40 1.08
CA MET A 88 4.32 -14.16 0.96
C MET A 88 4.59 -13.38 -0.33
N LEU A 89 5.70 -13.64 -1.03
CA LEU A 89 6.15 -12.77 -2.12
C LEU A 89 5.18 -12.77 -3.31
N LYS A 90 4.62 -13.93 -3.67
CA LYS A 90 3.65 -14.03 -4.77
C LYS A 90 2.36 -13.26 -4.46
N ALA A 91 1.79 -13.48 -3.27
CA ALA A 91 0.61 -12.77 -2.83
C ALA A 91 0.85 -11.24 -2.74
N PHE A 92 2.03 -10.85 -2.25
CA PHE A 92 2.46 -9.45 -2.24
C PHE A 92 2.59 -8.87 -3.65
N ALA A 93 3.14 -9.61 -4.63
CA ALA A 93 3.22 -9.15 -6.02
C ALA A 93 1.82 -9.00 -6.66
N ASP A 94 0.91 -9.93 -6.40
CA ASP A 94 -0.42 -9.94 -7.02
C ASP A 94 -1.31 -8.76 -6.55
N MET A 95 -1.17 -8.33 -5.28
CA MET A 95 -1.89 -7.14 -4.79
C MET A 95 -1.43 -5.85 -5.49
N GLN A 96 -0.19 -5.81 -6.01
CA GLN A 96 0.38 -4.63 -6.70
C GLN A 96 -0.23 -4.44 -8.10
N LEU A 97 -0.98 -5.42 -8.59
CA LEU A 97 -1.69 -5.35 -9.86
C LEU A 97 -3.18 -5.05 -9.68
N ASN A 98 -3.71 -5.36 -8.50
CA ASN A 98 -5.13 -5.57 -8.33
C ASN A 98 -5.88 -4.25 -8.14
N ASN A 99 -6.72 -3.92 -9.13
CA ASN A 99 -7.80 -2.94 -8.97
C ASN A 99 -8.97 -3.37 -9.87
N PRO A 100 -10.00 -4.02 -9.33
CA PRO A 100 -11.01 -4.65 -10.17
C PRO A 100 -11.95 -3.63 -10.83
N ASP A 101 -12.40 -3.92 -12.05
CA ASP A 101 -13.15 -2.95 -12.87
C ASP A 101 -14.59 -2.70 -12.36
N ASN A 102 -15.08 -3.59 -11.52
CA ASN A 102 -16.48 -3.65 -11.09
C ASN A 102 -16.74 -2.98 -9.73
N ALA A 103 -15.73 -2.77 -8.90
CA ALA A 103 -15.81 -2.13 -7.60
C ALA A 103 -14.42 -1.68 -7.15
N ALA A 104 -14.33 -0.65 -6.31
CA ALA A 104 -13.05 -0.27 -5.73
C ALA A 104 -12.60 -1.29 -4.65
N ILE A 105 -11.31 -1.32 -4.37
CA ILE A 105 -10.76 -2.02 -3.20
C ILE A 105 -10.11 -1.01 -2.25
N ILE A 106 -10.30 -1.22 -0.95
CA ILE A 106 -9.66 -0.47 0.12
C ILE A 106 -8.58 -1.36 0.74
N ASN A 107 -7.32 -0.98 0.54
CA ASN A 107 -6.15 -1.69 1.04
C ASN A 107 -5.62 -0.96 2.28
N TYR A 108 -5.32 -1.72 3.32
CA TYR A 108 -4.86 -1.18 4.60
C TYR A 108 -3.94 -2.17 5.31
N VAL A 109 -3.12 -1.68 6.24
CA VAL A 109 -2.29 -2.51 7.13
C VAL A 109 -2.90 -2.58 8.53
N THR A 110 -3.64 -1.56 8.91
CA THR A 110 -4.14 -1.29 10.26
C THR A 110 -5.49 -0.59 10.15
N THR A 111 -6.37 -0.85 11.10
CA THR A 111 -7.68 -0.23 11.26
C THR A 111 -7.96 -0.04 12.74
N ASN A 112 -9.15 0.45 13.09
CA ASN A 112 -9.62 0.50 14.48
C ASN A 112 -9.72 -0.88 15.14
N ASN A 113 -9.72 -1.97 14.37
CA ASN A 113 -9.66 -3.34 14.87
C ASN A 113 -8.22 -3.87 14.79
N GLY A 114 -7.66 -4.28 15.92
CA GLY A 114 -6.28 -4.77 16.01
C GLY A 114 -5.29 -3.66 16.40
N PHE A 115 -4.00 -3.93 16.18
CA PHE A 115 -2.93 -2.98 16.51
C PHE A 115 -2.93 -1.74 15.60
N THR A 116 -2.46 -0.62 16.16
CA THR A 116 -1.90 0.51 15.39
C THR A 116 -0.64 0.08 14.64
N LEU A 117 -0.16 0.90 13.71
CA LEU A 117 1.04 0.56 12.94
C LEU A 117 2.30 0.56 13.81
N TYR A 118 2.37 1.44 14.81
CA TYR A 118 3.48 1.43 15.76
C TYR A 118 3.43 0.17 16.63
N ASP A 119 2.26 -0.22 17.11
CA ASP A 119 2.12 -1.39 17.97
C ASP A 119 2.37 -2.70 17.22
N LEU A 120 2.01 -2.75 15.94
CA LEU A 120 2.32 -3.86 15.03
C LEU A 120 3.83 -4.19 14.97
N VAL A 121 4.70 -3.19 15.17
CA VAL A 121 6.16 -3.36 15.19
C VAL A 121 6.77 -3.33 16.60
N CYS A 122 5.95 -3.18 17.63
CA CYS A 122 6.39 -3.12 19.03
C CYS A 122 5.96 -4.32 19.88
N TYR A 123 4.90 -5.03 19.48
CA TYR A 123 4.30 -6.09 20.31
C TYR A 123 4.10 -7.38 19.51
N ASP A 124 4.51 -8.52 20.08
CA ASP A 124 4.20 -9.85 19.56
C ASP A 124 2.86 -10.38 20.09
N ARG A 125 2.38 -9.84 21.22
CA ARG A 125 1.15 -10.27 21.89
C ARG A 125 0.27 -9.09 22.23
N LYS A 126 -1.04 -9.33 22.32
CA LYS A 126 -2.01 -8.34 22.78
C LYS A 126 -1.91 -8.14 24.31
N HIS A 127 -2.11 -6.92 24.75
CA HIS A 127 -2.11 -6.45 26.13
C HIS A 127 -3.44 -5.71 26.37
N ASN A 128 -4.54 -6.46 26.39
CA ASN A 128 -5.91 -5.94 26.53
C ASN A 128 -6.40 -5.95 27.99
N GLU A 129 -5.50 -6.07 28.97
CA GLU A 129 -5.85 -6.17 30.39
C GLU A 129 -6.73 -5.01 30.87
N ALA A 130 -6.52 -3.82 30.30
CA ALA A 130 -7.30 -2.62 30.60
C ALA A 130 -8.80 -2.76 30.27
N ASN A 131 -9.18 -3.69 29.38
CA ASN A 131 -10.56 -3.91 28.97
C ASN A 131 -11.38 -4.68 30.01
N GLY A 132 -10.74 -5.27 31.03
CA GLY A 132 -11.43 -5.98 32.11
C GLY A 132 -11.90 -7.41 31.78
N GLU A 133 -11.53 -7.94 30.60
CA GLU A 133 -11.94 -9.28 30.16
C GLU A 133 -10.87 -10.37 30.35
N ASN A 134 -9.87 -10.11 31.21
CA ASN A 134 -8.69 -10.96 31.44
C ASN A 134 -7.92 -11.26 30.14
N ASN A 135 -7.76 -10.25 29.27
CA ASN A 135 -7.05 -10.35 27.98
C ASN A 135 -7.64 -11.43 27.04
N ARG A 136 -8.92 -11.78 27.19
CA ARG A 136 -9.61 -12.79 26.35
C ARG A 136 -10.18 -12.20 25.08
N ASP A 137 -10.46 -10.91 25.07
CA ASP A 137 -11.00 -10.15 23.94
C ASP A 137 -9.92 -9.76 22.93
N GLY A 138 -10.32 -9.42 21.70
CA GLY A 138 -9.40 -9.05 20.61
C GLY A 138 -8.71 -10.24 19.92
N GLU A 139 -8.10 -9.96 18.77
CA GLU A 139 -7.45 -10.97 17.92
C GLU A 139 -6.15 -11.48 18.53
N ASN A 140 -5.94 -12.80 18.51
CA ASN A 140 -4.70 -13.42 19.00
C ASN A 140 -3.60 -13.38 17.93
N PHE A 141 -3.96 -13.59 16.66
CA PHE A 141 -3.01 -13.67 15.55
C PHE A 141 -2.93 -12.35 14.79
N ASN A 142 -2.06 -11.45 15.25
CA ASN A 142 -1.93 -10.10 14.68
C ASN A 142 -0.94 -10.02 13.51
N TYR A 143 -0.14 -11.07 13.28
CA TYR A 143 1.00 -11.08 12.34
C TYR A 143 2.01 -9.94 12.59
N SER A 144 2.16 -9.55 13.86
CA SER A 144 3.06 -8.51 14.33
C SER A 144 4.47 -9.03 14.61
N TRP A 145 5.42 -8.11 14.78
CA TRP A 145 6.78 -8.42 15.20
C TRP A 145 7.39 -7.27 16.02
N ASN A 146 7.70 -7.52 17.30
CA ASN A 146 8.23 -6.51 18.23
C ASN A 146 9.65 -5.97 17.90
N CYS A 147 10.28 -6.49 16.84
CA CYS A 147 11.62 -6.12 16.35
C CYS A 147 12.75 -6.40 17.35
N GLY A 148 12.53 -7.27 18.35
CA GLY A 148 13.54 -7.81 19.26
C GLY A 148 13.34 -7.48 20.74
N GLU A 149 12.36 -6.66 21.10
CA GLU A 149 12.01 -6.35 22.49
C GLU A 149 10.52 -6.02 22.58
N GLU A 150 9.78 -6.56 23.53
CA GLU A 150 8.33 -6.28 23.66
C GLU A 150 8.09 -4.87 24.21
N GLY A 151 7.19 -4.12 23.58
CA GLY A 151 6.78 -2.79 24.03
C GLY A 151 7.83 -1.70 23.87
N THR A 152 7.79 -0.69 24.74
CA THR A 152 8.72 0.47 24.64
C THR A 152 10.16 0.05 24.91
N THR A 153 11.12 0.61 24.16
CA THR A 153 12.55 0.28 24.32
C THR A 153 13.44 1.51 24.17
N ARG A 154 14.55 1.52 24.90
CA ARG A 154 15.62 2.53 24.77
C ARG A 154 16.74 2.09 23.81
N LYS A 155 16.72 0.85 23.32
CA LYS A 155 17.73 0.33 22.39
C LYS A 155 17.58 1.00 21.02
N GLN A 156 18.54 1.84 20.65
CA GLN A 156 18.50 2.61 19.40
C GLN A 156 18.34 1.71 18.16
N ARG A 157 19.04 0.57 18.11
CA ARG A 157 18.94 -0.39 17.01
C ARG A 157 17.51 -0.92 16.81
N VAL A 158 16.79 -1.21 17.89
CA VAL A 158 15.40 -1.70 17.82
C VAL A 158 14.47 -0.57 17.37
N ARG A 159 14.61 0.63 17.95
CA ARG A 159 13.82 1.80 17.55
C ARG A 159 13.97 2.12 16.06
N GLN A 160 15.21 2.17 15.55
CA GLN A 160 15.47 2.43 14.13
C GLN A 160 14.88 1.35 13.22
N LEU A 161 14.95 0.09 13.62
CA LEU A 161 14.32 -1.00 12.87
C LEU A 161 12.80 -0.83 12.82
N ARG A 162 12.16 -0.48 13.94
CA ARG A 162 10.71 -0.23 13.99
C ARG A 162 10.26 0.90 13.08
N ILE A 163 10.95 2.04 13.13
CA ILE A 163 10.67 3.17 12.23
C ILE A 163 10.85 2.76 10.77
N ARG A 164 11.90 1.99 10.45
CA ARG A 164 12.09 1.45 9.10
C ARG A 164 10.95 0.53 8.67
N GLN A 165 10.48 -0.34 9.56
CA GLN A 165 9.35 -1.25 9.28
C GLN A 165 8.04 -0.49 9.08
N MET A 166 7.77 0.56 9.86
CA MET A 166 6.62 1.45 9.63
C MET A 166 6.71 2.12 8.26
N LYS A 167 7.88 2.65 7.89
CA LYS A 167 8.10 3.24 6.57
C LYS A 167 7.85 2.24 5.45
N ASN A 168 8.32 1.01 5.61
CA ASN A 168 8.11 -0.08 4.66
C ASN A 168 6.60 -0.41 4.51
N ALA A 169 5.87 -0.57 5.61
CA ALA A 169 4.42 -0.80 5.58
C ALA A 169 3.68 0.33 4.86
N LEU A 170 3.95 1.58 5.23
CA LEU A 170 3.32 2.75 4.60
C LEU A 170 3.60 2.80 3.10
N ALA A 171 4.81 2.44 2.67
CA ALA A 171 5.13 2.36 1.24
C ALA A 171 4.38 1.22 0.55
N MET A 172 4.28 0.05 1.17
CA MET A 172 3.56 -1.11 0.62
C MET A 172 2.09 -0.81 0.33
N ILE A 173 1.40 -0.04 1.18
CA ILE A 173 0.01 0.39 0.92
C ILE A 173 -0.06 1.61 -0.01
N LEU A 174 0.75 2.66 0.20
CA LEU A 174 0.63 3.90 -0.58
C LEU A 174 1.17 3.80 -2.01
N LEU A 175 1.99 2.80 -2.33
CA LEU A 175 2.50 2.57 -3.68
C LEU A 175 1.78 1.41 -4.39
N ALA A 176 0.89 0.69 -3.72
CA ALA A 176 0.07 -0.36 -4.33
C ALA A 176 -1.13 0.19 -5.10
N GLN A 177 -1.69 -0.64 -5.98
CA GLN A 177 -2.96 -0.37 -6.65
C GLN A 177 -4.14 -0.41 -5.67
N GLY A 178 -5.27 0.14 -6.07
CA GLY A 178 -6.46 0.29 -5.21
C GLY A 178 -6.44 1.59 -4.39
N THR A 179 -7.29 1.67 -3.37
CA THR A 179 -7.39 2.86 -2.50
C THR A 179 -6.73 2.58 -1.15
N PRO A 180 -5.65 3.29 -0.78
CA PRO A 180 -5.02 3.10 0.52
C PRO A 180 -5.88 3.72 1.63
N LEU A 181 -6.02 3.01 2.74
CA LEU A 181 -6.56 3.51 4.00
C LEU A 181 -5.46 3.54 5.06
N ILE A 182 -5.37 4.65 5.78
CA ILE A 182 -4.45 4.87 6.89
C ILE A 182 -5.28 5.08 8.13
N LEU A 183 -4.99 4.31 9.20
CA LEU A 183 -5.60 4.54 10.50
C LEU A 183 -5.08 5.85 11.08
N ALA A 184 -6.00 6.67 11.62
CA ALA A 184 -5.65 7.95 12.21
C ALA A 184 -4.55 7.81 13.28
N GLY A 185 -3.48 8.58 13.12
CA GLY A 185 -2.36 8.62 14.04
C GLY A 185 -1.19 7.69 13.67
N ASP A 186 -1.37 6.74 12.75
CA ASP A 186 -0.27 5.90 12.27
C ASP A 186 0.84 6.73 11.59
N GLU A 187 0.47 7.85 10.99
CA GLU A 187 1.38 8.84 10.40
C GLU A 187 2.17 9.65 11.45
N PHE A 188 1.87 9.49 12.73
CA PHE A 188 2.55 10.13 13.87
C PHE A 188 2.96 9.14 14.97
N THR A 189 3.11 7.85 14.66
CA THR A 189 3.52 6.82 15.65
C THR A 189 2.51 6.64 16.81
N ASN A 190 1.20 6.72 16.52
CA ASN A 190 0.17 6.46 17.52
C ASN A 190 0.26 5.02 18.08
N SER A 191 0.03 4.88 19.38
CA SER A 191 0.17 3.62 20.11
C SER A 191 -0.99 3.47 21.07
N GLN A 192 -1.55 2.27 21.10
CA GLN A 192 -2.53 1.81 22.08
C GLN A 192 -1.85 0.94 23.15
N GLN A 193 -0.52 1.06 23.29
CA GLN A 193 0.31 0.34 24.25
C GLN A 193 0.16 -1.18 24.18
N GLY A 194 -0.08 -1.71 22.97
CA GLY A 194 -0.27 -3.14 22.77
C GLY A 194 -1.70 -3.61 23.08
N ASN A 195 -2.64 -2.72 23.39
CA ASN A 195 -4.06 -3.04 23.37
C ASN A 195 -4.51 -3.07 21.90
N ASN A 196 -4.97 -4.21 21.42
CA ASN A 196 -5.42 -4.38 20.03
C ASN A 196 -6.94 -4.34 19.87
N ASN A 197 -7.66 -4.00 20.94
CA ASN A 197 -9.11 -3.94 20.97
C ASN A 197 -9.61 -2.89 21.99
N PRO A 198 -9.20 -1.61 21.92
CA PRO A 198 -9.55 -0.62 22.95
C PRO A 198 -11.00 -0.09 22.79
N TYR A 199 -11.98 -0.96 22.63
CA TYR A 199 -13.37 -0.61 22.31
C TYR A 199 -14.11 0.05 23.48
N CYS A 200 -13.74 -0.30 24.71
CA CYS A 200 -14.35 0.19 25.95
C CYS A 200 -13.47 1.19 26.71
N ILE A 201 -12.40 1.67 26.05
CA ILE A 201 -11.41 2.54 26.67
C ILE A 201 -11.61 3.96 26.16
N ASP A 202 -11.88 4.90 27.07
CA ASP A 202 -11.93 6.33 26.79
C ASP A 202 -10.88 7.06 27.64
N ASN A 203 -9.61 6.91 27.25
CA ASN A 203 -8.46 7.54 27.89
C ASN A 203 -7.25 7.59 26.93
N GLU A 204 -6.07 7.95 27.43
CA GLU A 204 -4.85 8.11 26.64
C GLU A 204 -4.38 6.88 25.87
N ILE A 205 -4.91 5.68 26.16
CA ILE A 205 -4.67 4.47 25.37
C ILE A 205 -5.40 4.54 24.03
N SER A 206 -6.64 5.03 23.99
CA SER A 206 -7.47 5.07 22.78
C SER A 206 -7.40 6.40 22.04
N TRP A 207 -7.06 7.49 22.74
CA TRP A 207 -6.95 8.82 22.13
C TRP A 207 -5.75 8.91 21.18
N VAL A 208 -5.94 9.61 20.05
CA VAL A 208 -4.83 9.92 19.15
C VAL A 208 -3.84 10.84 19.86
N ASN A 209 -2.61 10.37 20.02
CA ASN A 209 -1.55 11.12 20.69
C ASN A 209 -0.83 12.06 19.72
N TRP A 210 -1.10 13.37 19.82
CA TRP A 210 -0.51 14.40 18.97
C TRP A 210 0.91 14.85 19.37
N LYS A 211 1.56 14.17 20.32
CA LYS A 211 2.92 14.53 20.74
C LYS A 211 3.89 14.40 19.57
N ASN A 212 4.60 15.50 19.29
CA ASN A 212 5.57 15.54 18.21
C ASN A 212 6.98 15.22 18.74
N ASN A 213 7.48 14.02 18.47
CA ASN A 213 8.86 13.62 18.68
C ASN A 213 9.59 13.45 17.33
N ASN A 214 10.88 13.16 17.37
CA ASN A 214 11.69 13.01 16.15
C ASN A 214 11.16 11.88 15.24
N ASP A 215 10.78 10.75 15.83
CA ASP A 215 10.29 9.57 15.10
C ASP A 215 8.92 9.88 14.45
N SER A 216 8.02 10.56 15.16
CA SER A 216 6.71 10.96 14.63
C SER A 216 6.85 12.01 13.51
N THR A 217 7.76 12.99 13.65
CA THR A 217 8.06 13.96 12.58
C THR A 217 8.61 13.24 11.34
N GLU A 218 9.48 12.25 11.54
CA GLU A 218 10.07 11.48 10.45
C GLU A 218 9.03 10.66 9.69
N ILE A 219 8.15 9.94 10.38
CA ILE A 219 7.06 9.17 9.76
C ILE A 219 6.04 10.08 9.08
N LEU A 220 5.74 11.25 9.65
CA LEU A 220 4.85 12.21 9.01
C LEU A 220 5.43 12.69 7.67
N ASN A 221 6.71 13.10 7.66
CA ASN A 221 7.37 13.57 6.46
C ASN A 221 7.49 12.45 5.41
N TRP A 222 7.77 11.23 5.85
CA TRP A 222 7.77 10.05 5.00
C TRP A 222 6.40 9.81 4.36
N THR A 223 5.33 9.82 5.14
CA THR A 223 3.95 9.64 4.67
C THR A 223 3.57 10.72 3.66
N LYS A 224 3.92 11.98 3.92
CA LYS A 224 3.70 13.10 2.98
C LYS A 224 4.44 12.89 1.66
N GLN A 225 5.69 12.42 1.69
CA GLN A 225 6.46 12.14 0.48
C GLN A 225 5.85 11.00 -0.34
N LEU A 226 5.42 9.91 0.31
CA LEU A 226 4.72 8.80 -0.36
C LEU A 226 3.40 9.27 -1.00
N ILE A 227 2.60 10.06 -0.30
CA ILE A 227 1.35 10.64 -0.85
C ILE A 227 1.68 11.54 -2.05
N SER A 228 2.74 12.35 -1.98
CA SER A 228 3.17 13.19 -3.09
C SER A 228 3.58 12.37 -4.32
N ILE A 229 4.36 11.30 -4.13
CA ILE A 229 4.74 10.38 -5.21
C ILE A 229 3.50 9.72 -5.81
N ARG A 230 2.60 9.19 -4.97
CA ARG A 230 1.35 8.56 -5.43
C ARG A 230 0.53 9.51 -6.28
N LYS A 231 0.30 10.75 -5.82
CA LYS A 231 -0.49 11.75 -6.56
C LYS A 231 0.19 12.25 -7.84
N LYS A 232 1.52 12.21 -7.88
CA LYS A 232 2.30 12.68 -9.02
C LYS A 232 2.27 11.69 -10.19
N TYR A 233 2.33 10.39 -9.89
CA TYR A 233 2.42 9.33 -10.90
C TYR A 233 1.11 8.56 -10.94
N GLY A 234 0.27 8.86 -11.93
CA GLY A 234 -1.08 8.32 -11.97
C GLY A 234 -1.15 6.81 -12.18
N ILE A 235 -0.06 6.19 -12.66
CA ILE A 235 0.04 4.72 -12.73
C ILE A 235 -0.07 4.06 -11.35
N LEU A 236 0.30 4.75 -10.26
CA LEU A 236 0.21 4.22 -8.89
C LEU A 236 -1.22 4.20 -8.34
N HIS A 237 -2.15 4.88 -9.01
CA HIS A 237 -3.58 4.87 -8.69
C HIS A 237 -4.41 4.67 -9.96
N SER A 238 -4.00 3.70 -10.78
CA SER A 238 -4.66 3.35 -12.03
C SER A 238 -6.13 3.02 -11.79
N ARG A 239 -7.00 3.47 -12.70
CA ARG A 239 -8.42 3.14 -12.69
C ARG A 239 -8.70 1.66 -12.94
N TYR A 240 -7.79 0.99 -13.66
CA TYR A 240 -7.94 -0.38 -14.12
C TYR A 240 -6.85 -1.28 -13.55
N ARG A 241 -7.13 -2.58 -13.50
CA ARG A 241 -6.15 -3.61 -13.17
C ARG A 241 -4.97 -3.54 -14.15
N LEU A 242 -3.76 -3.67 -13.60
CA LEU A 242 -2.55 -3.75 -14.41
C LEU A 242 -2.39 -5.17 -14.99
N THR A 243 -1.87 -5.24 -16.21
CA THR A 243 -1.88 -6.42 -17.07
C THR A 243 -0.51 -7.08 -17.26
N GLN A 244 0.58 -6.42 -16.86
CA GLN A 244 1.95 -6.84 -17.15
C GLN A 244 2.25 -6.95 -18.65
N SER A 245 1.55 -6.19 -19.48
CA SER A 245 1.68 -6.23 -20.94
C SER A 245 2.10 -4.88 -21.50
N ASP A 246 2.92 -4.88 -22.56
CA ASP A 246 3.24 -3.65 -23.31
C ASP A 246 2.15 -3.35 -24.35
N SER A 247 0.92 -3.13 -23.89
CA SER A 247 -0.23 -2.87 -24.77
C SER A 247 -0.13 -1.54 -25.52
N LEU A 248 0.71 -0.61 -25.05
CA LEU A 248 1.01 0.65 -25.73
C LEU A 248 2.19 0.56 -26.71
N SER A 249 2.86 -0.59 -26.83
CA SER A 249 4.07 -0.77 -27.67
C SER A 249 5.17 0.25 -27.37
N SER A 250 5.25 0.69 -26.11
CA SER A 250 6.18 1.72 -25.63
C SER A 250 7.59 1.17 -25.38
N GLY A 251 7.74 -0.15 -25.34
CA GLY A 251 8.94 -0.86 -24.88
C GLY A 251 8.89 -1.25 -23.40
N TYR A 252 7.88 -0.78 -22.67
CA TYR A 252 7.72 -1.02 -21.24
C TYR A 252 6.27 -1.45 -20.94
N PRO A 253 6.04 -2.55 -20.21
CA PRO A 253 4.72 -2.89 -19.73
C PRO A 253 4.24 -1.88 -18.67
N ASP A 254 2.93 -1.87 -18.41
CA ASP A 254 2.34 -1.07 -17.33
C ASP A 254 2.99 -1.36 -15.97
N VAL A 255 3.33 -2.63 -15.73
CA VAL A 255 4.09 -3.10 -14.57
C VAL A 255 4.94 -4.32 -14.91
N SER A 256 6.08 -4.47 -14.23
CA SER A 256 6.95 -5.65 -14.32
C SER A 256 7.63 -5.94 -12.99
N PHE A 257 7.97 -7.21 -12.77
CA PHE A 257 8.63 -7.69 -11.56
C PHE A 257 10.08 -8.10 -11.85
N HIS A 258 10.95 -7.81 -10.90
CA HIS A 258 12.41 -7.95 -10.99
C HIS A 258 12.93 -8.57 -9.69
N GLY A 259 13.90 -9.46 -9.79
CA GLY A 259 14.58 -10.07 -8.66
C GLY A 259 16.06 -9.77 -8.70
N LEU A 260 16.86 -10.82 -8.58
CA LEU A 260 18.30 -10.73 -8.85
C LEU A 260 18.62 -10.50 -10.34
N ASN A 261 17.65 -10.79 -11.21
CA ASN A 261 17.69 -10.59 -12.65
C ASN A 261 16.63 -9.58 -13.07
N ALA A 262 16.90 -8.80 -14.12
CA ALA A 262 15.94 -7.84 -14.64
C ALA A 262 14.85 -8.58 -15.42
N TRP A 263 13.62 -8.07 -15.39
CA TRP A 263 12.44 -8.61 -16.06
C TRP A 263 11.98 -9.98 -15.57
N TYR A 264 12.54 -10.45 -14.45
CA TYR A 264 12.21 -11.74 -13.87
C TYR A 264 12.40 -11.69 -12.34
N ALA A 265 11.41 -12.13 -11.59
CA ALA A 265 11.47 -12.24 -10.14
C ALA A 265 11.33 -13.71 -9.72
N ASP A 266 12.33 -14.23 -9.01
CA ASP A 266 12.25 -15.51 -8.33
C ASP A 266 11.21 -15.44 -7.20
N MET A 267 10.20 -16.31 -7.25
CA MET A 267 9.09 -16.35 -6.28
C MET A 267 9.09 -17.62 -5.43
N TYR A 268 10.27 -18.15 -5.09
CA TYR A 268 10.38 -19.25 -4.14
C TYR A 268 9.86 -18.85 -2.76
N ASN A 269 9.44 -19.82 -1.95
CA ASN A 269 8.87 -19.60 -0.62
C ASN A 269 9.78 -18.78 0.31
N TYR A 270 11.10 -18.84 0.15
CA TYR A 270 12.06 -18.10 0.96
C TYR A 270 12.42 -16.71 0.41
N CYS A 271 11.96 -16.32 -0.79
CA CYS A 271 12.24 -15.01 -1.34
C CYS A 271 11.50 -13.91 -0.57
N ARG A 272 12.21 -12.83 -0.21
CA ARG A 272 11.68 -11.69 0.56
C ARG A 272 12.05 -10.35 -0.08
N GLN A 273 12.50 -10.39 -1.32
CA GLN A 273 13.01 -9.24 -2.06
C GLN A 273 12.36 -9.20 -3.44
N ILE A 274 11.98 -8.01 -3.87
CA ILE A 274 11.38 -7.80 -5.19
C ILE A 274 11.56 -6.35 -5.61
N GLY A 275 11.84 -6.17 -6.89
CA GLY A 275 11.74 -4.91 -7.59
C GLY A 275 10.46 -4.88 -8.42
N ILE A 276 9.75 -3.77 -8.39
CA ILE A 276 8.51 -3.58 -9.15
C ILE A 276 8.66 -2.30 -9.95
N MET A 277 8.59 -2.40 -11.28
CA MET A 277 8.69 -1.24 -12.15
C MET A 277 7.33 -0.94 -12.78
N TYR A 278 6.86 0.29 -12.64
CA TYR A 278 5.65 0.83 -13.26
C TYR A 278 6.02 1.81 -14.37
N SER A 279 5.25 1.80 -15.46
CA SER A 279 5.38 2.76 -16.55
C SER A 279 4.28 3.82 -16.48
N ASP A 280 4.65 5.05 -16.18
CA ASP A 280 3.67 6.14 -16.02
C ASP A 280 3.04 6.58 -17.35
N THR A 281 3.61 6.13 -18.48
CA THR A 281 3.07 6.31 -19.83
C THR A 281 1.65 5.75 -20.00
N TYR A 282 1.26 4.80 -19.15
CA TYR A 282 -0.10 4.26 -19.09
C TYR A 282 -1.11 5.20 -18.43
N SER A 283 -0.64 6.15 -17.63
CA SER A 283 -1.46 7.22 -17.06
C SER A 283 -1.37 8.50 -17.88
N ASP A 284 -0.16 8.88 -18.28
CA ASP A 284 0.13 10.05 -19.08
C ASP A 284 1.16 9.71 -20.15
N LYS A 285 0.73 9.68 -21.42
CA LYS A 285 1.55 9.28 -22.57
C LYS A 285 2.81 10.13 -22.74
N GLU A 286 2.83 11.35 -22.21
CA GLU A 286 3.96 12.27 -22.31
C GLU A 286 4.95 12.13 -21.15
N SER A 287 4.55 11.49 -20.04
CA SER A 287 5.35 11.37 -18.81
C SER A 287 6.70 10.72 -19.05
N ARG A 288 6.72 9.57 -19.75
CA ARG A 288 7.94 8.78 -20.06
C ARG A 288 8.80 8.48 -18.82
N LYS A 289 8.15 8.41 -17.65
CA LYS A 289 8.76 8.06 -16.38
C LYS A 289 8.54 6.58 -16.06
N LEU A 290 9.59 5.95 -15.57
CA LEU A 290 9.55 4.62 -14.98
C LEU A 290 9.72 4.75 -13.48
N ILE A 291 8.79 4.21 -12.71
CA ILE A 291 8.87 4.18 -11.24
C ILE A 291 9.28 2.78 -10.84
N TYR A 292 10.47 2.62 -10.29
CA TYR A 292 10.94 1.35 -9.75
C TYR A 292 10.87 1.39 -8.23
N VAL A 293 10.12 0.47 -7.63
CA VAL A 293 10.02 0.30 -6.19
C VAL A 293 10.75 -0.98 -5.79
N ALA A 294 11.84 -0.83 -5.05
CA ALA A 294 12.64 -1.91 -4.52
C ALA A 294 12.20 -2.22 -3.09
N TYR A 295 11.91 -3.49 -2.79
CA TYR A 295 11.65 -4.01 -1.45
C TYR A 295 12.67 -5.09 -1.11
N ASN A 296 13.29 -5.00 0.06
CA ASN A 296 14.09 -6.05 0.67
C ASN A 296 13.59 -6.31 2.10
N MET A 297 12.65 -7.24 2.26
CA MET A 297 12.18 -7.70 3.56
C MET A 297 13.02 -8.86 4.11
N HIS A 298 14.15 -9.20 3.48
CA HIS A 298 15.10 -10.16 4.03
C HIS A 298 15.95 -9.52 5.15
N TRP A 299 16.60 -10.37 5.96
CA TRP A 299 17.60 -9.94 6.95
C TRP A 299 19.02 -9.80 6.36
N GLU A 300 19.18 -10.02 5.05
CA GLU A 300 20.46 -9.92 4.33
C GLU A 300 20.43 -8.78 3.31
N ASN A 301 21.61 -8.42 2.82
CA ASN A 301 21.76 -7.45 1.73
C ASN A 301 21.38 -8.11 0.40
N TYR A 302 20.62 -7.40 -0.43
CA TYR A 302 20.29 -7.85 -1.78
C TYR A 302 20.64 -6.80 -2.82
N ALA A 303 21.16 -7.23 -3.96
CA ALA A 303 21.38 -6.39 -5.13
C ALA A 303 20.31 -6.72 -6.18
N LEU A 304 19.24 -5.92 -6.20
CA LEU A 304 18.12 -6.11 -7.11
C LEU A 304 18.45 -5.54 -8.48
N ALA A 305 18.14 -6.29 -9.54
CA ALA A 305 18.44 -5.87 -10.90
C ALA A 305 17.51 -4.75 -11.36
N LEU A 306 18.12 -3.76 -12.01
CA LEU A 306 17.45 -2.65 -12.66
C LEU A 306 17.36 -2.96 -14.16
N PRO A 307 16.17 -2.88 -14.77
CA PRO A 307 16.03 -3.02 -16.20
C PRO A 307 16.76 -1.88 -16.90
N LYS A 308 17.29 -2.16 -18.09
CA LYS A 308 17.96 -1.14 -18.90
C LYS A 308 16.92 -0.11 -19.37
N VAL A 309 17.11 1.15 -18.97
CA VAL A 309 16.33 2.28 -19.47
C VAL A 309 16.96 2.78 -20.77
N GLU A 310 16.16 3.02 -21.80
CA GLU A 310 16.63 3.65 -23.03
C GLU A 310 17.10 5.09 -22.72
N GLY A 311 18.24 5.53 -23.27
CA GLY A 311 18.78 6.86 -23.03
C GLY A 311 20.11 6.87 -22.26
N LYS A 312 20.54 8.06 -21.83
CA LYS A 312 21.82 8.27 -21.10
C LYS A 312 21.66 8.20 -19.57
N ASN A 313 20.45 8.38 -19.08
CA ASN A 313 20.16 8.43 -17.65
C ASN A 313 19.51 7.10 -17.25
N GLY A 314 20.08 6.45 -16.23
CA GLY A 314 19.49 5.26 -15.63
C GLY A 314 18.45 5.66 -14.58
N PHE A 315 18.17 4.74 -13.66
CA PHE A 315 17.38 5.07 -12.48
C PHE A 315 18.14 5.98 -11.51
N GLU A 316 17.42 6.78 -10.75
CA GLU A 316 17.92 7.58 -9.64
C GLU A 316 17.07 7.32 -8.38
N VAL A 317 17.71 7.16 -7.22
CA VAL A 317 17.00 6.95 -5.95
C VAL A 317 16.38 8.28 -5.50
N VAL A 318 15.06 8.33 -5.42
CA VAL A 318 14.31 9.52 -4.98
C VAL A 318 13.76 9.40 -3.56
N LEU A 319 13.60 8.18 -3.06
CA LEU A 319 13.08 7.92 -1.73
C LEU A 319 13.69 6.62 -1.16
N LYS A 320 14.01 6.59 0.14
CA LYS A 320 14.56 5.40 0.82
C LYS A 320 14.13 5.31 2.29
N SER A 321 13.83 4.10 2.78
CA SER A 321 13.38 3.92 4.17
C SER A 321 14.51 3.88 5.21
N CYS A 322 15.76 3.64 4.80
CA CYS A 322 16.90 3.55 5.69
C CYS A 322 17.54 4.92 6.01
N ASP A 323 18.22 4.99 7.15
CA ASP A 323 18.93 6.18 7.64
C ASP A 323 20.17 6.50 6.77
N LYS A 324 20.70 7.72 6.90
CA LYS A 324 21.89 8.19 6.16
C LYS A 324 23.14 7.28 6.30
N LYS A 325 23.25 6.49 7.37
CA LYS A 325 24.39 5.61 7.65
C LYS A 325 24.34 4.29 6.87
N GLU A 326 23.15 3.86 6.46
CA GLU A 326 22.97 2.66 5.65
C GLU A 326 22.63 3.07 4.22
N ASN A 327 23.50 2.71 3.28
CA ASN A 327 23.38 3.20 1.91
C ASN A 327 22.62 2.21 1.05
N ILE A 328 21.41 2.61 0.65
CA ILE A 328 20.85 2.19 -0.63
C ILE A 328 21.58 3.00 -1.71
N TYR A 329 22.18 2.29 -2.65
CA TYR A 329 22.89 2.90 -3.77
C TYR A 329 22.76 2.04 -5.03
N ILE A 330 22.93 2.69 -6.17
CA ILE A 330 23.00 2.04 -7.47
C ILE A 330 24.47 1.68 -7.73
N ASP A 331 24.72 0.46 -8.21
CA ASP A 331 26.07 0.00 -8.53
C ASP A 331 26.73 0.85 -9.64
N GLY A 332 28.06 0.73 -9.77
CA GLY A 332 28.82 1.54 -10.74
C GLY A 332 28.40 1.31 -12.20
N GLU A 333 27.88 0.11 -12.51
CA GLU A 333 27.36 -0.24 -13.84
C GLU A 333 25.92 0.25 -14.09
N LYS A 334 25.24 0.79 -13.07
CA LYS A 334 23.83 1.19 -13.11
C LYS A 334 22.88 0.06 -13.50
N ARG A 335 23.19 -1.16 -13.10
CA ARG A 335 22.43 -2.38 -13.38
C ARG A 335 21.76 -2.95 -12.15
N LYS A 336 22.17 -2.55 -10.95
CA LYS A 336 21.59 -3.05 -9.71
C LYS A 336 21.43 -1.95 -8.67
N VAL A 337 20.40 -2.07 -7.85
CA VAL A 337 20.24 -1.30 -6.61
C VAL A 337 20.56 -2.22 -5.43
N VAL A 338 21.53 -1.80 -4.62
CA VAL A 338 21.94 -2.52 -3.41
C VAL A 338 21.06 -2.06 -2.26
N MET A 339 20.44 -3.02 -1.59
CA MET A 339 19.41 -2.83 -0.58
C MET A 339 19.86 -3.46 0.75
N PRO A 340 20.04 -2.66 1.81
CA PRO A 340 20.23 -3.17 3.17
C PRO A 340 19.07 -4.04 3.64
N PRO A 341 19.21 -4.78 4.76
CA PRO A 341 18.14 -5.58 5.31
C PRO A 341 16.93 -4.73 5.68
N ARG A 342 15.74 -5.31 5.51
CA ARG A 342 14.47 -4.71 5.94
C ARG A 342 14.26 -3.30 5.40
N SER A 343 14.57 -3.05 4.13
CA SER A 343 14.56 -1.72 3.53
C SER A 343 13.75 -1.64 2.24
N MET A 344 13.43 -0.42 1.82
CA MET A 344 12.82 -0.14 0.53
C MET A 344 13.39 1.15 -0.08
N ALA A 345 13.31 1.25 -1.41
CA ALA A 345 13.60 2.48 -2.15
C ALA A 345 12.64 2.70 -3.32
N VAL A 346 12.34 3.96 -3.63
CA VAL A 346 11.71 4.37 -4.89
C VAL A 346 12.80 5.00 -5.75
N LEU A 347 12.85 4.55 -7.00
CA LEU A 347 13.74 5.07 -8.01
C LEU A 347 12.93 5.55 -9.22
N ILE A 348 13.41 6.59 -9.87
CA ILE A 348 12.80 7.15 -11.09
C ILE A 348 13.78 7.03 -12.23
N GLY A 349 13.33 6.46 -13.35
CA GLY A 349 14.01 6.48 -14.64
C GLY A 349 13.22 7.33 -15.63
N GLU A 350 13.91 7.86 -16.63
CA GLU A 350 13.31 8.59 -17.75
C GLU A 350 13.90 8.07 -19.05
N TYR A 351 13.05 7.84 -20.04
CA TYR A 351 13.47 7.37 -21.36
C TYR A 351 13.08 8.36 -22.46
N PRO A 352 13.87 8.47 -23.54
CA PRO A 352 13.62 9.41 -24.61
C PRO A 352 12.42 8.98 -25.45
N GLU A 353 11.92 9.92 -26.25
CA GLU A 353 10.94 9.59 -27.29
C GLU A 353 11.53 8.57 -28.28
N ARG A 354 10.81 7.47 -28.50
CA ARG A 354 11.13 6.58 -29.62
C ARG A 354 10.83 7.30 -30.92
N LYS A 355 11.86 7.53 -31.74
CA LYS A 355 11.67 8.04 -33.10
C LYS A 355 10.87 7.02 -33.90
N THR A 356 9.78 7.47 -34.51
CA THR A 356 9.01 6.59 -35.39
C THR A 356 9.87 6.17 -36.60
N THR A 357 9.57 5.01 -37.19
CA THR A 357 10.24 4.52 -38.41
C THR A 357 10.16 5.52 -39.57
N MET A 358 9.16 6.42 -39.58
CA MET A 358 9.07 7.53 -40.55
C MET A 358 10.13 8.61 -40.32
N ASP A 359 10.46 8.93 -39.06
CA ASP A 359 11.49 9.92 -38.73
C ASP A 359 12.90 9.43 -39.06
N VAL A 360 13.15 8.13 -38.89
CA VAL A 360 14.41 7.48 -39.28
C VAL A 360 14.57 7.50 -40.81
N LYS A 361 13.50 7.23 -41.58
CA LYS A 361 13.50 7.33 -43.05
C LYS A 361 13.73 8.76 -43.54
N LYS A 362 13.09 9.78 -42.94
CA LYS A 362 13.32 11.21 -43.27
C LYS A 362 14.75 11.66 -42.96
N LYS A 363 15.37 11.13 -41.90
CA LYS A 363 16.77 11.44 -41.57
C LYS A 363 17.75 10.74 -42.50
N ALA A 364 17.47 9.50 -42.89
CA ALA A 364 18.25 8.76 -43.89
C ALA A 364 18.17 9.39 -45.30
N SER A 365 17.04 9.99 -45.67
CA SER A 365 16.91 10.72 -46.95
C SER A 365 17.59 12.09 -46.94
N LYS A 366 17.71 12.74 -45.77
CA LYS A 366 18.42 14.02 -45.62
C LYS A 366 19.95 13.87 -45.62
N ASN A 367 20.48 12.71 -45.19
CA ASN A 367 21.92 12.42 -45.22
C ASN A 367 22.41 11.82 -46.56
N LYS A 368 21.53 11.68 -47.55
CA LYS A 368 21.85 11.21 -48.91
C LYS A 368 21.84 12.32 -49.97
N LYS A 369 21.71 13.58 -49.54
CA LYS A 369 21.99 14.79 -50.32
C LYS A 369 23.14 15.50 -49.64
#